data_AF-A0A1J3DCC3-F1
#
_entry.id   AF-A0A1J3DCC3-F1
#
_cell.length_a   1.000
_cell.length_b   1.000
_cell.length_c   1.000
_cell.angle_alpha   90.00
_cell.angle_beta   90.00
_cell.angle_gamma   90.00
#
_symmetry.space_group_name_H-M   'P 1'
#
loop_
_entity.id
_entity.type
_entity.pdbx_description
1 polymer ?
#
loop_
_entity_poly.entity_id
_entity_poly.type
_entity_poly.pdbx_seq_one_letter_code
_entity_poly.pdbx_strand_id
1 'polypeptide(L)'
;MVFETDCSDVVKMVSAPEEWPAFAILLDEIGRCKMRFTSFSIVHISRTKNTKADKLARSARDLPTDVYYVNSVSPAWIPELL
;
A
#
# COMPACT_ATOMS: atom_id res chain seq x y z
N MET A 1 1.12 -6.25 -14.27
CA MET A 1 1.43 -5.06 -13.46
C MET A 1 2.32 -5.48 -12.30
N VAL A 2 3.42 -4.77 -12.08
CA VAL A 2 4.34 -5.03 -10.96
C VAL A 2 4.14 -3.93 -9.92
N PHE A 3 3.73 -4.32 -8.72
CA PHE A 3 3.62 -3.44 -7.56
C PHE A 3 4.84 -3.65 -6.66
N GLU A 4 5.27 -2.58 -6.01
CA GLU A 4 6.46 -2.57 -5.15
C GLU A 4 6.07 -2.13 -3.74
N THR A 5 6.66 -2.77 -2.73
CA THR A 5 6.49 -2.42 -1.32
C THR A 5 7.79 -2.65 -0.57
N ASP A 6 8.08 -1.85 0.45
CA ASP A 6 9.17 -2.11 1.39
C ASP A 6 8.73 -2.92 2.63
N CYS A 7 7.47 -3.35 2.67
CA CYS A 7 6.96 -4.25 3.71
C CYS A 7 6.97 -5.70 3.21
N SER A 8 7.93 -6.49 3.71
CA SER A 8 8.05 -7.90 3.34
C SER A 8 6.86 -8.74 3.78
N ASP A 9 6.19 -8.37 4.87
CA ASP A 9 5.01 -9.08 5.35
C ASP A 9 3.82 -8.90 4.41
N VAL A 10 3.63 -7.73 3.80
CA VAL A 10 2.59 -7.53 2.77
C VAL A 10 2.77 -8.50 1.60
N VAL A 11 4.01 -8.76 1.18
CA VAL A 11 4.29 -9.74 0.12
C VAL A 11 3.85 -11.14 0.55
N LYS A 12 4.19 -11.55 1.79
CA LYS A 12 3.81 -12.86 2.34
C LYS A 12 2.30 -12.99 2.51
N MET A 13 1.64 -11.96 3.04
CA MET A 13 0.19 -11.92 3.23
C MET A 13 -0.56 -12.09 1.91
N VAL A 14 -0.07 -11.47 0.83
CA VAL A 14 -0.70 -11.61 -0.50
C VAL A 14 -0.43 -12.99 -1.13
N SER A 15 0.66 -13.67 -0.76
CA SER A 15 0.98 -15.02 -1.24
C SER A 15 0.30 -16.15 -0.47
N ALA A 16 0.07 -15.97 0.83
CA ALA A 16 -0.52 -16.97 1.73
C ALA A 16 -1.55 -16.31 2.68
N PRO A 17 -2.67 -15.79 2.16
CA PRO A 17 -3.63 -15.00 2.95
C PRO A 17 -4.27 -15.78 4.12
N GLU A 18 -4.36 -17.10 4.02
CA GLU A 18 -4.88 -18.00 5.05
C GLU A 18 -4.05 -18.02 6.34
N GLU A 19 -2.76 -17.67 6.26
CA GLU A 19 -1.87 -17.54 7.43
C GLU A 19 -2.09 -16.23 8.21
N TRP A 20 -2.88 -15.30 7.64
CA TRP A 20 -3.07 -13.95 8.17
C TRP A 20 -4.56 -13.61 8.39
N PRO A 21 -5.29 -14.40 9.20
CA PRO A 21 -6.74 -14.27 9.34
C PRO A 21 -7.18 -12.91 9.91
N ALA A 22 -6.32 -12.25 10.70
CA ALA A 22 -6.60 -10.91 11.22
C ALA A 22 -6.78 -9.84 10.12
N PHE A 23 -6.27 -10.10 8.91
CA PHE A 23 -6.31 -9.18 7.77
C PHE A 23 -7.23 -9.66 6.65
N ALA A 24 -8.08 -10.67 6.90
CA ALA A 24 -8.90 -11.32 5.87
C ALA A 24 -9.74 -10.33 5.04
N ILE A 25 -10.32 -9.31 5.67
CA ILE A 25 -11.12 -8.27 4.98
C ILE A 25 -10.26 -7.50 3.98
N LEU A 26 -9.08 -7.04 4.41
CA LEU A 26 -8.16 -6.28 3.55
C LEU A 26 -7.59 -7.15 2.42
N LEU A 27 -7.32 -8.42 2.69
CA LEU A 27 -6.80 -9.36 1.70
C LEU A 27 -7.86 -9.74 0.65
N ASP A 28 -9.13 -9.82 1.02
CA ASP A 28 -10.23 -9.98 0.05
C ASP A 28 -10.33 -8.76 -0.89
N GLU A 29 -10.21 -7.53 -0.35
CA GLU A 29 -10.18 -6.31 -1.16
C GLU A 29 -8.99 -6.27 -2.13
N ILE A 30 -7.80 -6.67 -1.67
CA ILE A 30 -6.64 -6.83 -2.55
C ILE A 30 -6.94 -7.87 -3.64
N GLY A 31 -7.55 -9.00 -3.29
CA GLY A 31 -7.99 -10.03 -4.23
C GLY A 31 -8.89 -9.48 -5.34
N ARG A 32 -9.91 -8.70 -4.97
CA ARG A 32 -10.81 -8.01 -5.91
C ARG A 32 -10.06 -7.03 -6.80
N CYS A 33 -9.11 -6.29 -6.25
CA CYS A 33 -8.29 -5.35 -7.02
C CYS A 33 -7.38 -6.08 -8.02
N LYS A 34 -6.80 -7.22 -7.63
CA LYS A 34 -5.94 -8.05 -8.50
C LYS A 34 -6.68 -8.49 -9.77
N MET A 35 -7.97 -8.84 -9.67
CA MET A 35 -8.79 -9.25 -10.82
C MET A 35 -8.96 -8.16 -11.89
N ARG A 36 -8.68 -6.89 -11.57
CA ARG A 36 -8.75 -5.77 -12.51
C ARG A 36 -7.53 -5.68 -13.45
N PHE A 37 -6.51 -6.51 -13.25
CA PHE A 37 -5.29 -6.52 -14.05
C PHE A 37 -5.12 -7.86 -14.78
N THR A 38 -4.69 -7.84 -16.04
CA THR A 38 -4.37 -9.06 -16.81
C THR A 38 -3.21 -9.85 -16.20
N SER A 39 -2.28 -9.18 -15.52
CA SER A 39 -1.21 -9.80 -14.76
C SER A 39 -0.93 -8.98 -13.50
N PHE A 40 -0.56 -9.64 -12.42
CA PHE A 40 -0.28 -9.00 -11.13
C PHE A 40 0.92 -9.66 -10.45
N SER A 41 1.84 -8.84 -9.95
CA SER A 41 2.85 -9.24 -8.97
C SER A 41 3.04 -8.13 -7.95
N ILE A 42 3.43 -8.50 -6.74
CA ILE A 42 3.88 -7.58 -5.69
C ILE A 42 5.24 -8.05 -5.22
N VAL A 43 6.22 -7.14 -5.19
CA VAL A 43 7.61 -7.47 -4.87
C VAL A 43 8.14 -6.57 -3.77
N HIS A 44 9.04 -7.13 -2.96
CA HIS A 44 9.72 -6.39 -1.93
C HIS A 44 10.88 -5.57 -2.53
N ILE A 45 10.96 -4.29 -2.16
CA ILE A 45 12.09 -3.40 -2.46
C ILE A 45 12.68 -2.86 -1.16
N SER A 46 13.94 -2.41 -1.17
CA SER A 46 14.49 -1.74 0.01
C SER A 46 13.76 -0.43 0.28
N ARG A 47 13.62 -0.06 1.56
CA ARG A 47 13.03 1.24 1.96
C ARG A 47 13.71 2.44 1.30
N THR A 48 15.02 2.36 1.06
CA THR A 48 15.80 3.37 0.32
C THR A 48 15.40 3.53 -1.14
N LYS A 49 14.71 2.56 -1.72
CA LYS A 49 14.11 2.63 -3.07
C LYS A 49 12.63 3.02 -3.02
N ASN A 50 11.96 2.90 -1.88
CA ASN A 50 10.55 3.26 -1.68
C ASN A 50 10.36 4.67 -1.08
N THR A 51 11.32 5.58 -1.28
CA THR A 51 11.39 6.86 -0.55
C THR A 51 10.16 7.74 -0.70
N LYS A 52 9.53 7.76 -1.88
CA LYS A 52 8.33 8.57 -2.13
C LYS A 52 7.14 8.08 -1.30
N ALA A 53 6.80 6.79 -1.39
CA ALA A 53 5.70 6.23 -0.61
C ALA A 53 5.96 6.34 0.90
N ASP A 54 7.21 6.11 1.31
CA ASP A 54 7.65 6.21 2.69
C ASP A 54 7.55 7.64 3.27
N LYS A 55 7.90 8.67 2.48
CA LYS A 55 7.66 10.07 2.84
C LYS A 55 6.16 10.35 2.99
N LEU A 56 5.34 9.95 2.02
CA LEU A 56 3.89 10.17 2.06
C LEU A 56 3.24 9.52 3.28
N ALA A 57 3.60 8.27 3.57
CA ALA A 57 3.08 7.54 4.74
C ALA A 57 3.51 8.20 6.07
N ARG A 58 4.76 8.70 6.16
CA ARG A 58 5.21 9.50 7.32
C ARG A 58 4.41 10.77 7.47
N SER A 59 4.32 11.58 6.42
CA SER A 59 3.63 12.86 6.47
C SER A 59 2.15 12.70 6.83
N ALA A 60 1.48 11.65 6.33
CA ALA A 60 0.11 11.35 6.71
C ALA A 60 -0.05 10.99 8.19
N ARG A 61 0.92 10.28 8.78
CA ARG A 61 0.92 9.91 10.21
C ARG A 61 1.22 11.12 11.12
N ASP A 62 1.95 12.10 10.63
CA ASP A 62 2.27 13.32 11.39
C ASP A 62 1.12 14.34 11.35
N LEU A 63 0.05 14.10 10.59
CA LEU A 63 -1.12 14.96 10.56
C LEU A 63 -1.86 14.94 11.91
N PRO A 64 -2.36 16.10 12.38
CA PRO A 64 -3.04 16.20 13.67
C PRO A 64 -4.45 15.58 13.67
N THR A 65 -4.97 15.19 12.50
CA THR A 65 -6.27 14.56 12.36
C THR A 65 -6.14 13.27 11.61
N ASP A 66 -6.82 12.23 12.09
CA ASP A 66 -6.91 10.96 11.39
C ASP A 66 -7.57 11.15 10.02
N VAL A 67 -6.88 10.70 8.97
CA VAL A 67 -7.38 10.75 7.60
C VAL A 67 -8.07 9.42 7.31
N TYR A 68 -9.38 9.37 7.49
CA TYR A 68 -10.20 8.17 7.24
C TYR A 68 -10.66 8.02 5.77
N TYR A 69 -10.31 8.97 4.90
CA TYR A 69 -10.86 9.04 3.53
C TYR A 69 -9.78 8.80 2.46
N VAL A 70 -9.97 7.75 1.67
CA VAL A 70 -9.18 7.47 0.47
C VAL A 70 -9.84 8.18 -0.71
N ASN A 71 -9.30 9.35 -1.09
CA ASN A 71 -9.77 10.07 -2.28
C ASN A 71 -9.05 9.57 -3.54
N SER A 72 -9.72 9.61 -4.69
CA SER A 72 -9.10 9.37 -6.00
C SER A 72 -8.28 10.57 -6.50
N VAL A 73 -8.33 11.69 -5.77
CA VAL A 73 -7.60 12.92 -6.06
C VAL A 73 -6.53 13.15 -4.99
N SER A 74 -5.31 13.44 -5.43
CA SER A 74 -4.21 13.81 -4.56
C SER A 74 -4.57 15.07 -3.74
N PRO A 75 -4.41 15.06 -2.41
CA PRO A 75 -4.46 16.27 -1.60
C PRO A 75 -3.48 17.34 -2.11
N ALA A 76 -3.86 18.62 -1.96
CA ALA A 76 -3.08 19.75 -2.45
C ALA A 76 -1.68 19.89 -1.80
N TRP A 77 -1.45 19.26 -0.64
CA TRP A 77 -0.16 19.26 0.06
C TRP A 77 0.83 18.19 -0.44
N ILE A 78 0.39 17.21 -1.23
CA ILE A 78 1.29 16.15 -1.73
C ILE A 78 2.44 16.65 -2.63
N PRO A 79 2.25 17.65 -3.52
CA PRO A 79 3.35 18.20 -4.32
C PRO A 79 4.52 18.75 -3.48
N GLU A 80 4.28 19.14 -2.23
CA GLU A 80 5.31 19.66 -1.32
C GLU A 80 6.19 18.54 -0.71
N LEU A 81 5.78 17.26 -0.85
CA LEU A 81 6.44 16.11 -0.22
C LEU A 81 7.22 15.22 -1.19
N LEU A 82 6.98 15.36 -2.50
CA LEU A 82 7.67 14.61 -3.55
C LEU A 82 9.11 15.10 -3.71
#